data_AF-A0A7T9I1M9-F1
#
_entry.id   AF-A0A7T9I1M9-F1
#
_cell.length_a   1.000
_cell.length_b   1.000
_cell.length_c   1.000
_cell.angle_alpha   90.00
_cell.angle_beta   90.00
_cell.angle_gamma   90.00
#
_symmetry.space_group_name_H-M   'P 1'
#
loop_
_entity.id
_entity.type
_entity.pdbx_description
1 polymer ?
#
loop_
_entity_poly.entity_id
_entity_poly.type
_entity_poly.pdbx_seq_one_letter_code
_entity_poly.pdbx_strand_id
1 'polypeptide(L)'
;MADYSNPIDVLISIIGGGVYFFIPLLVALMVGLFVFNFIQKKTQWKWMGSAIATVFILWFVVFVFIHFTSILAAAGQTDYHLIPEPIRNDPSFAGTTDSVLGLLLQSIVQAILSSAIFTLISMPFIFLGLVTFSLTEKRFTSIWARLAVTIGVWSLILAALVYFFPWILAGLIYLGFFGL
;
A
#
# COMPACT_ATOMS: atom_id res chain seq x y z
N MET A 1 5.28 -16.93 -20.74
CA MET A 1 3.83 -17.19 -20.56
C MET A 1 3.74 -18.49 -19.78
N ALA A 2 3.09 -18.50 -18.62
CA ALA A 2 2.91 -19.74 -17.86
C ALA A 2 2.05 -20.70 -18.68
N ASP A 3 2.36 -22.00 -18.66
CA ASP A 3 1.56 -23.02 -19.33
C ASP A 3 0.25 -23.19 -18.55
N TYR A 4 -0.85 -22.64 -19.10
CA TYR A 4 -2.17 -22.60 -18.45
C TYR A 4 -2.96 -23.90 -18.62
N SER A 5 -2.33 -24.97 -19.14
CA SER A 5 -3.01 -26.20 -19.50
C SER A 5 -3.43 -27.05 -18.31
N ASN A 6 -2.75 -26.93 -17.16
CA ASN A 6 -3.05 -27.70 -15.97
C ASN A 6 -3.71 -26.86 -14.86
N PRO A 7 -5.00 -27.07 -14.55
CA PRO A 7 -5.70 -26.32 -13.51
C PRO A 7 -5.12 -26.54 -12.10
N ILE A 8 -4.43 -27.67 -11.86
CA ILE A 8 -3.81 -27.98 -10.57
C ILE A 8 -2.59 -27.08 -10.33
N ASP A 9 -1.76 -26.85 -11.35
CA ASP A 9 -0.56 -26.01 -11.25
C ASP A 9 -0.93 -24.53 -11.05
N VAL A 10 -2.02 -24.09 -11.67
CA VAL A 10 -2.62 -22.76 -11.43
C VAL A 10 -3.06 -22.61 -9.97
N LEU A 11 -3.75 -23.61 -9.42
CA LEU A 11 -4.21 -23.63 -8.04
C LEU A 11 -3.04 -23.60 -7.03
N ILE A 12 -2.01 -24.41 -7.28
CA ILE A 12 -0.79 -24.43 -6.46
C ILE A 12 -0.10 -23.05 -6.50
N SER A 13 -0.02 -22.42 -7.66
CA SER A 13 0.58 -21.09 -7.82
C SER A 13 -0.19 -20.01 -7.06
N ILE A 14 -1.52 -20.04 -7.11
CA ILE A 14 -2.38 -19.08 -6.39
C ILE A 14 -2.29 -19.30 -4.87
N ILE A 15 -2.32 -20.54 -4.40
CA ILE A 15 -2.19 -20.86 -2.97
C ILE A 15 -0.80 -20.44 -2.47
N GLY A 16 0.26 -20.79 -3.21
CA GLY A 16 1.62 -20.38 -2.90
C GLY A 16 1.76 -18.86 -2.83
N GLY A 17 1.23 -18.14 -3.82
CA GLY A 17 1.16 -16.68 -3.83
C GLY A 17 0.38 -16.10 -2.65
N GLY A 18 -0.74 -16.72 -2.29
CA GLY A 18 -1.56 -16.30 -1.14
C GLY A 18 -0.79 -16.34 0.18
N VAL A 19 0.03 -17.37 0.39
CA VAL A 19 0.89 -17.46 1.57
C VAL A 19 1.91 -16.31 1.62
N TYR A 20 2.50 -15.93 0.48
CA TYR A 20 3.42 -14.78 0.42
C TYR A 20 2.73 -13.47 0.82
N PHE A 21 1.49 -13.25 0.41
CA PHE A 21 0.73 -12.05 0.79
C PHE A 21 0.13 -12.11 2.19
N PHE A 22 -0.05 -13.30 2.76
CA PHE A 22 -0.65 -13.50 4.07
C PHE A 22 0.12 -12.80 5.19
N ILE A 23 1.44 -13.00 5.25
CA ILE A 23 2.27 -12.45 6.34
C ILE A 23 2.31 -10.91 6.30
N PRO A 24 2.61 -10.25 5.16
CA PRO A 24 2.57 -8.80 5.06
C PRO A 24 1.19 -8.21 5.40
N LEU A 25 0.11 -8.84 4.93
CA LEU A 25 -1.25 -8.38 5.25
C LEU A 25 -1.58 -8.52 6.74
N LEU A 26 -1.13 -9.60 7.38
CA LEU A 26 -1.31 -9.79 8.82
C LEU A 26 -0.57 -8.70 9.63
N VAL A 27 0.68 -8.43 9.28
CA VAL A 27 1.47 -7.37 9.93
C VAL A 27 0.82 -6.00 9.71
N ALA A 28 0.43 -5.67 8.47
CA ALA A 28 -0.25 -4.43 8.14
C ALA A 28 -1.56 -4.26 8.93
N LEU A 29 -2.33 -5.34 9.08
CA LEU A 29 -3.57 -5.33 9.84
C LEU A 29 -3.33 -5.15 11.34
N MET A 30 -2.30 -5.78 11.92
CA MET A 30 -1.95 -5.58 13.33
C MET A 30 -1.53 -4.13 13.61
N VAL A 31 -0.69 -3.56 12.75
CA VAL A 31 -0.27 -2.14 12.85
C VAL A 31 -1.49 -1.22 12.67
N GLY A 32 -2.36 -1.51 11.69
CA GLY A 32 -3.58 -0.74 11.47
C GLY A 32 -4.53 -0.78 12.65
N LEU A 33 -4.75 -1.95 13.26
CA LEU A 33 -5.56 -2.06 14.48
C LEU A 33 -4.96 -1.28 15.65
N PHE A 34 -3.63 -1.30 15.80
CA PHE A 34 -2.97 -0.52 16.83
C PHE A 34 -3.20 0.99 16.63
N VAL A 35 -2.96 1.51 15.42
CA VAL A 35 -3.17 2.92 15.06
C VAL A 35 -4.65 3.32 15.21
N PHE A 36 -5.56 2.48 14.74
CA PHE A 36 -7.01 2.71 14.87
C PHE A 36 -7.45 2.86 16.32
N ASN A 37 -7.04 1.91 17.18
CA ASN A 37 -7.38 1.95 18.60
C ASN A 37 -6.76 3.17 19.28
N PHE A 38 -5.56 3.58 18.88
CA PHE A 38 -4.92 4.79 19.40
C PHE A 38 -5.73 6.05 19.02
N ILE A 39 -6.13 6.20 17.76
CA ILE A 39 -6.93 7.32 17.28
C ILE A 39 -8.29 7.34 17.97
N GLN A 40 -9.01 6.22 17.98
CA GLN A 40 -10.35 6.13 18.57
C GLN A 40 -10.34 6.50 20.06
N LYS A 41 -9.33 6.06 20.81
CA LYS A 41 -9.16 6.44 22.23
C LYS A 41 -8.92 7.94 22.42
N LYS A 42 -8.19 8.58 21.50
CA LYS A 42 -7.80 10.00 21.60
C LYS A 42 -8.88 10.94 21.09
N THR A 43 -9.56 10.61 20.01
CA THR A 43 -10.46 11.53 19.31
C THR A 43 -11.94 11.25 19.56
N GLN A 44 -12.29 10.07 20.09
CA GLN A 44 -13.68 9.62 20.26
C GLN A 44 -14.48 9.66 18.94
N TRP A 45 -13.79 9.62 17.80
CA TRP A 45 -14.45 9.68 16.50
C TRP A 45 -15.31 8.44 16.24
N LYS A 46 -16.31 8.62 15.37
CA LYS A 46 -17.08 7.50 14.84
C LYS A 46 -16.13 6.54 14.11
N TRP A 47 -16.45 5.24 14.17
CA TRP A 47 -15.67 4.16 13.59
C TRP A 47 -15.17 4.46 12.16
N MET A 48 -16.05 5.01 11.30
CA MET A 48 -15.70 5.38 9.92
C MET A 48 -14.58 6.43 9.85
N GLY A 49 -14.64 7.48 10.66
CA GLY A 49 -13.64 8.54 10.67
C GLY A 49 -12.29 8.05 11.19
N SER A 50 -12.31 7.20 12.23
CA SER A 50 -11.10 6.55 12.73
C SER A 50 -10.49 5.59 11.70
N ALA A 51 -11.30 4.88 10.91
CA ALA A 51 -10.83 3.97 9.86
C ALA A 51 -10.17 4.75 8.71
N ILE A 52 -10.81 5.82 8.24
CA ILE A 52 -10.25 6.72 7.21
C ILE A 52 -8.91 7.30 7.66
N ALA A 53 -8.85 7.83 8.88
CA ALA A 53 -7.63 8.42 9.43
C ALA A 53 -6.51 7.38 9.57
N THR A 54 -6.84 6.16 10.02
CA THR A 54 -5.88 5.06 10.14
C THR A 54 -5.27 4.73 8.79
N VAL A 55 -6.11 4.53 7.77
CA VAL A 55 -5.68 4.15 6.42
C VAL A 55 -4.84 5.25 5.79
N PHE A 56 -5.25 6.51 5.97
CA PHE A 56 -4.47 7.68 5.56
C PHE A 56 -3.09 7.70 6.21
N ILE A 57 -3.00 7.50 7.53
CA ILE A 57 -1.72 7.51 8.25
C ILE A 57 -0.82 6.35 7.79
N LEU A 58 -1.38 5.16 7.57
CA LEU A 58 -0.61 4.02 7.07
C LEU A 58 -0.03 4.30 5.68
N TRP A 59 -0.86 4.77 4.74
CA TRP A 59 -0.39 5.17 3.41
C TRP A 59 0.60 6.32 3.48
N PHE A 60 0.38 7.29 4.37
CA PHE A 60 1.29 8.42 4.57
C PHE A 60 2.66 7.99 5.01
N VAL A 61 2.77 7.08 5.98
CA VAL A 61 4.07 6.53 6.39
C VAL A 61 4.73 5.80 5.21
N VAL A 62 3.99 4.99 4.45
CA VAL A 62 4.52 4.28 3.27
C VAL A 62 5.04 5.27 2.22
N PHE A 63 4.25 6.28 1.84
CA PHE A 63 4.65 7.25 0.83
C PHE A 63 5.77 8.17 1.31
N VAL A 64 5.78 8.56 2.58
CA VAL A 64 6.92 9.27 3.16
C VAL A 64 8.18 8.42 3.02
N PHE A 65 8.14 7.13 3.35
CA PHE A 65 9.29 6.25 3.13
C PHE A 65 9.69 6.16 1.65
N ILE A 66 8.75 5.98 0.73
CA ILE A 66 9.03 5.88 -0.71
C ILE A 66 9.68 7.16 -1.26
N HIS A 67 9.08 8.33 -0.99
CA HIS A 67 9.58 9.60 -1.50
C HIS A 67 10.87 10.06 -0.81
N PHE A 68 11.06 9.78 0.49
CA PHE A 68 12.31 10.11 1.16
C PHE A 68 13.45 9.17 0.76
N THR A 69 13.18 7.87 0.59
CA THR A 69 14.21 6.94 0.14
C THR A 69 14.64 7.19 -1.29
N SER A 70 13.75 7.63 -2.18
CA SER A 70 14.15 8.04 -3.54
C SER A 70 15.04 9.27 -3.52
N ILE A 71 14.78 10.26 -2.65
CA ILE A 71 15.68 11.42 -2.46
C ILE A 71 17.03 10.98 -1.90
N LEU A 72 17.05 10.13 -0.87
CA LEU A 72 18.30 9.64 -0.27
C LEU A 72 19.13 8.81 -1.27
N ALA A 73 18.47 8.00 -2.10
CA ALA A 73 19.11 7.26 -3.17
C ALA A 73 19.68 8.20 -4.25
N ALA A 74 18.94 9.24 -4.64
CA ALA A 74 19.41 10.25 -5.58
C ALA A 74 20.59 11.07 -5.01
N ALA A 75 20.55 11.40 -3.72
CA ALA A 75 21.65 12.09 -3.03
C ALA A 75 22.90 11.21 -2.86
N GLY A 76 22.71 9.90 -2.65
CA GLY A 76 23.78 8.91 -2.57
C GLY A 76 24.39 8.53 -3.92
N GLN A 77 23.65 8.68 -5.03
CA GLN A 77 24.13 8.50 -6.40
C GLN A 77 24.73 9.78 -6.98
N THR A 78 25.69 10.37 -6.27
CA THR A 78 26.49 11.51 -6.73
C THR A 78 27.49 11.15 -7.85
N ASP A 79 27.13 10.22 -8.73
CA ASP A 79 27.63 10.14 -10.11
C ASP A 79 26.57 10.78 -11.01
N TYR A 80 26.76 12.08 -11.31
CA TYR A 80 25.87 12.97 -12.08
C TYR A 80 25.48 12.50 -13.49
N HIS A 81 25.88 11.29 -13.90
CA HIS A 81 25.75 10.76 -15.26
C HIS A 81 24.58 9.78 -15.45
N LEU A 82 23.92 9.34 -14.37
CA LEU A 82 22.87 8.30 -14.42
C LEU A 82 21.44 8.82 -14.20
N ILE A 83 21.27 10.13 -14.00
CA ILE A 83 19.94 10.74 -13.95
C ILE A 83 19.33 10.66 -15.36
N PRO A 84 18.15 10.03 -15.55
CA PRO A 84 17.48 10.00 -16.84
C PRO A 84 17.32 11.43 -17.40
N GLU A 85 17.67 11.64 -18.68
CA GLU A 85 17.57 12.95 -19.36
C GLU A 85 16.26 13.72 -19.14
N PRO A 86 15.06 13.11 -19.01
CA PRO A 86 13.86 13.88 -18.72
C PRO A 86 13.86 14.60 -17.35
N ILE A 87 14.62 14.12 -16.35
CA ILE A 87 14.75 14.78 -15.04
C ILE A 87 15.87 15.83 -15.08
N ARG A 88 16.91 15.60 -15.89
CA ARG A 88 18.05 16.51 -16.05
C ARG A 88 17.68 17.82 -16.76
N ASN A 89 16.71 17.76 -17.68
CA ASN A 89 16.29 18.89 -18.50
C ASN A 89 14.97 19.53 -18.04
N ASP A 90 14.42 19.09 -16.91
CA ASP A 90 13.28 19.76 -16.30
C ASP A 90 13.76 21.07 -15.64
N PRO A 91 13.25 22.25 -16.04
CA PRO A 91 13.64 23.53 -15.45
C PRO A 91 13.31 23.63 -13.95
N SER A 92 12.52 22.71 -13.39
CA SER A 92 12.31 22.58 -11.95
C SER A 92 13.52 22.00 -11.18
N PHE A 93 14.43 21.29 -11.87
CA PHE A 93 15.66 20.74 -11.30
C PHE A 93 16.88 21.65 -11.49
N ALA A 94 16.89 22.49 -12.53
CA ALA A 94 18.05 23.29 -12.95
C ALA A 94 18.24 24.62 -12.19
N GLY A 95 17.46 24.89 -11.13
CA GLY A 95 17.43 26.19 -10.46
C GLY A 95 17.35 26.19 -8.93
N THR A 96 17.63 25.08 -8.23
CA THR A 96 17.33 24.97 -6.79
C THR A 96 18.42 24.24 -5.99
N THR A 97 19.66 24.74 -6.04
CA THR A 97 20.60 24.51 -4.92
C THR A 97 20.16 25.21 -3.62
N ASP A 98 19.24 26.19 -3.71
CA ASP A 98 18.38 26.68 -2.63
C ASP A 98 17.02 25.96 -2.75
N SER A 99 16.64 24.95 -1.98
CA SER A 99 17.07 24.46 -0.69
C SER A 99 16.62 23.00 -0.61
N VAL A 100 17.41 22.13 0.02
CA VAL A 100 16.99 20.76 0.39
C VAL A 100 15.60 20.75 1.05
N LEU A 101 15.28 21.84 1.77
CA LEU A 101 13.96 22.09 2.34
C LEU A 101 12.82 22.12 1.31
N GLY A 102 13.04 22.69 0.12
CA GLY A 102 12.06 22.71 -0.98
C GLY A 102 11.74 21.31 -1.52
N LEU A 103 12.76 20.48 -1.74
CA LEU A 103 12.59 19.09 -2.16
C LEU A 103 11.90 18.24 -1.09
N LEU A 104 12.23 18.46 0.19
CA LEU A 104 11.56 17.81 1.32
C LEU A 104 10.09 18.22 1.42
N LEU A 105 9.79 19.52 1.28
CA LEU A 105 8.42 20.03 1.30
C LEU A 105 7.59 19.47 0.14
N GLN A 106 8.14 19.46 -1.08
CA GLN A 106 7.48 18.86 -2.24
C GLN A 106 7.16 17.38 -2.01
N SER A 107 8.10 16.64 -1.42
CA SER A 107 7.92 15.21 -1.11
C SER A 107 6.86 14.97 -0.05
N ILE A 108 6.77 15.83 0.96
CA ILE A 108 5.70 15.77 1.96
C ILE A 108 4.34 16.05 1.29
N VAL A 109 4.25 17.06 0.43
CA VAL A 109 3.02 17.38 -0.30
C VAL A 109 2.59 16.22 -1.20
N GLN A 110 3.52 15.64 -1.97
CA GLN A 110 3.25 14.46 -2.78
C GLN A 110 2.81 13.28 -1.91
N ALA A 111 3.48 13.03 -0.78
CA ALA A 111 3.08 11.97 0.15
C ALA A 111 1.65 12.18 0.69
N ILE A 112 1.26 13.41 1.03
CA ILE A 112 -0.10 13.74 1.48
C ILE A 112 -1.13 13.44 0.38
N LEU A 113 -0.88 13.93 -0.84
CA LEU A 113 -1.81 13.75 -1.97
C LEU A 113 -1.94 12.28 -2.37
N SER A 114 -0.81 11.57 -2.51
CA SER A 114 -0.78 10.13 -2.78
C SER A 114 -1.52 9.35 -1.70
N SER A 115 -1.31 9.69 -0.43
CA SER A 115 -2.02 9.04 0.68
C SER A 115 -3.52 9.28 0.65
N ALA A 116 -3.97 10.47 0.29
CA ALA A 116 -5.39 10.77 0.14
C ALA A 116 -6.02 9.94 -0.98
N ILE A 117 -5.37 9.88 -2.15
CA ILE A 117 -5.84 9.08 -3.30
C ILE A 117 -5.90 7.59 -2.95
N PHE A 118 -4.82 7.03 -2.41
CA PHE A 118 -4.79 5.62 -2.04
C PHE A 118 -5.74 5.28 -0.90
N THR A 119 -6.00 6.22 0.01
CA THR A 119 -7.04 6.05 1.04
C THR A 119 -8.42 5.89 0.40
N LEU A 120 -8.77 6.76 -0.55
CA LEU A 120 -10.05 6.69 -1.26
C LEU A 120 -10.19 5.41 -2.08
N ILE A 121 -9.12 5.00 -2.79
CA ILE A 121 -9.08 3.74 -3.53
C ILE A 121 -9.21 2.53 -2.59
N SER A 122 -8.64 2.59 -1.38
CA SER A 122 -8.66 1.50 -0.40
C SER A 122 -10.02 1.32 0.28
N MET A 123 -10.85 2.37 0.37
CA MET A 123 -12.15 2.32 1.05
C MET A 123 -13.06 1.16 0.62
N PRO A 124 -13.36 0.94 -0.68
CA PRO A 124 -14.20 -0.19 -1.10
C PRO A 124 -13.65 -1.54 -0.62
N PHE A 125 -12.33 -1.73 -0.64
CA PHE A 125 -11.70 -2.96 -0.17
C PHE A 125 -11.80 -3.13 1.35
N ILE A 126 -11.71 -2.04 2.10
CA ILE A 126 -11.92 -2.07 3.56
C ILE A 126 -13.36 -2.47 3.89
N PHE A 127 -14.36 -1.94 3.17
CA PHE A 127 -15.75 -2.34 3.34
C PHE A 127 -15.96 -3.82 3.03
N LEU A 128 -15.38 -4.32 1.94
CA LEU A 128 -15.46 -5.75 1.60
C LEU A 128 -14.73 -6.62 2.65
N GLY A 129 -13.62 -6.13 3.21
CA GLY A 129 -12.92 -6.72 4.36
C GLY A 129 -13.81 -6.86 5.59
N LEU A 130 -14.61 -5.83 5.89
CA LEU A 130 -15.55 -5.87 7.02
C LEU A 130 -16.73 -6.80 6.79
N VAL A 131 -17.24 -6.86 5.57
CA VAL A 131 -18.29 -7.81 5.19
C VAL A 131 -17.79 -9.24 5.40
N THR A 132 -16.60 -9.56 4.89
CA THR A 132 -16.00 -10.89 5.10
C THR A 132 -15.74 -11.18 6.58
N PHE A 133 -15.24 -10.20 7.35
CA PHE A 133 -15.08 -10.33 8.80
C PHE A 133 -16.42 -10.60 9.52
N SER A 134 -17.48 -9.86 9.20
CA SER A 134 -18.82 -10.07 9.77
C SER A 134 -19.41 -11.44 9.38
N LEU A 135 -19.17 -11.92 8.16
CA LEU A 135 -19.59 -13.26 7.75
C LEU A 135 -18.89 -14.36 8.56
N THR A 136 -17.60 -14.17 8.92
CA THR A 136 -16.87 -15.13 9.75
C THR A 136 -17.29 -15.14 11.21
N GLU A 137 -17.98 -14.10 11.70
CA GLU A 137 -18.50 -14.00 13.06
C GLU A 137 -19.50 -15.10 13.41
N LYS A 138 -20.26 -15.57 12.42
CA LYS A 138 -21.22 -16.67 12.61
C LYS A 138 -20.54 -18.03 12.84
N ARG A 139 -19.25 -18.17 12.52
CA ARG A 139 -18.54 -19.46 12.48
C ARG A 139 -17.36 -19.55 13.43
N PHE A 140 -16.79 -18.42 13.83
CA PHE A 140 -15.63 -18.38 14.72
C PHE A 140 -15.87 -17.41 15.89
N THR A 141 -15.70 -17.89 17.12
CA THR A 141 -15.84 -17.07 18.34
C THR A 141 -14.59 -16.21 18.58
N SER A 142 -13.40 -16.74 18.27
CA SER A 142 -12.13 -16.02 18.44
C SER A 142 -11.96 -14.90 17.41
N ILE A 143 -11.64 -13.69 17.86
CA ILE A 143 -11.31 -12.55 17.00
C ILE A 143 -10.10 -12.82 16.10
N TRP A 144 -9.09 -13.51 16.62
CA TRP A 144 -7.87 -13.85 15.88
C TRP A 144 -8.14 -14.86 14.77
N ALA A 145 -9.02 -15.83 15.01
CA ALA A 145 -9.44 -16.79 13.99
C ALA A 145 -10.22 -16.09 12.86
N ARG A 146 -11.11 -15.15 13.22
CA ARG A 146 -11.84 -14.31 12.25
C ARG A 146 -10.88 -13.50 11.38
N LEU A 147 -9.93 -12.79 12.01
CA LEU A 147 -8.91 -12.02 11.29
C LEU A 147 -8.06 -12.90 10.38
N ALA A 148 -7.59 -14.06 10.85
CA ALA A 148 -6.79 -14.97 10.05
C ALA A 148 -7.55 -15.49 8.83
N VAL A 149 -8.84 -15.81 8.97
CA VAL A 149 -9.67 -16.24 7.82
C VAL A 149 -9.92 -15.08 6.86
N THR A 150 -10.24 -13.88 7.35
CA THR A 150 -10.39 -12.69 6.51
C THR A 150 -9.11 -12.42 5.71
N ILE A 151 -7.94 -12.41 6.36
CA ILE A 151 -6.66 -12.23 5.68
C ILE A 151 -6.37 -13.38 4.71
N GLY A 152 -6.69 -14.62 5.08
CA GLY A 152 -6.56 -15.79 4.21
C GLY A 152 -7.36 -15.64 2.91
N VAL A 153 -8.62 -15.23 3.01
CA VAL A 153 -9.47 -14.99 1.83
C VAL A 153 -8.92 -13.85 0.97
N TRP A 154 -8.57 -12.71 1.58
CA TRP A 154 -8.07 -11.56 0.83
C TRP A 154 -6.67 -11.77 0.22
N SER A 155 -5.80 -12.52 0.89
CA SER A 155 -4.50 -12.91 0.36
C SER A 155 -4.62 -13.83 -0.86
N LEU A 156 -5.58 -14.77 -0.85
CA LEU A 156 -5.89 -15.61 -2.01
C LEU A 156 -6.50 -14.79 -3.16
N ILE A 157 -7.41 -13.86 -2.85
CA ILE A 157 -7.97 -12.94 -3.86
C ILE A 157 -6.86 -12.08 -4.48
N LEU A 158 -5.96 -11.54 -3.66
CA LEU A 158 -4.84 -10.74 -4.13
C LEU A 158 -3.87 -11.57 -5.00
N ALA A 159 -3.56 -12.80 -4.58
CA ALA A 159 -2.73 -13.72 -5.34
C ALA A 159 -3.38 -14.07 -6.69
N ALA A 160 -4.69 -14.34 -6.72
CA ALA A 160 -5.43 -14.57 -7.95
C ALA A 160 -5.43 -13.33 -8.86
N LEU A 161 -5.65 -12.14 -8.29
CA LEU A 161 -5.60 -10.88 -9.05
C LEU A 161 -4.22 -10.65 -9.68
N VAL A 162 -3.14 -10.84 -8.92
CA VAL A 162 -1.77 -10.70 -9.43
C VAL A 162 -1.46 -11.76 -10.49
N TYR A 163 -1.98 -12.98 -10.34
CA TYR A 163 -1.79 -14.07 -11.30
C TYR A 163 -2.51 -13.81 -12.63
N PHE A 164 -3.79 -13.42 -12.58
CA PHE A 164 -4.60 -13.18 -13.78
C PHE A 164 -4.35 -11.81 -14.42
N PHE A 165 -4.00 -10.82 -13.62
CA PHE A 165 -3.81 -9.44 -14.04
C PHE A 165 -2.50 -8.86 -13.47
N PRO A 166 -1.34 -9.38 -13.91
CA PRO A 166 -0.03 -8.94 -13.39
C PRO A 166 0.22 -7.44 -13.61
N TRP A 167 -0.42 -6.84 -14.62
CA TRP A 167 -0.37 -5.41 -14.90
C TRP A 167 -1.03 -4.54 -13.82
N ILE A 168 -1.94 -5.08 -12.99
CA ILE A 168 -2.55 -4.33 -11.87
C ILE A 168 -1.49 -3.97 -10.85
N LEU A 169 -0.59 -4.92 -10.50
CA LEU A 169 0.47 -4.67 -9.54
C LEU A 169 1.47 -3.64 -10.09
N ALA A 170 1.85 -3.79 -11.36
CA ALA A 170 2.73 -2.84 -12.04
C ALA A 170 2.09 -1.43 -12.11
N GLY A 171 0.80 -1.35 -12.39
CA GLY A 171 0.03 -0.09 -12.41
C GLY A 171 -0.05 0.58 -11.04
N LEU A 172 -0.28 -0.19 -9.96
CA LEU A 172 -0.28 0.32 -8.59
C LEU A 172 1.10 0.82 -8.16
N ILE A 173 2.16 0.10 -8.51
CA ILE A 173 3.55 0.53 -8.26
C ILE A 173 3.84 1.79 -9.06
N TYR A 174 3.50 1.83 -10.35
CA TYR A 174 3.71 3.00 -11.19
C TYR A 174 2.98 4.22 -10.64
N LEU A 175 1.71 4.07 -10.25
CA LEU A 175 0.92 5.15 -9.66
C LEU A 175 1.49 5.61 -8.30
N GLY A 176 2.05 4.69 -7.50
CA GLY A 176 2.69 5.04 -6.24
C GLY A 176 4.05 5.75 -6.38
N PHE A 177 4.80 5.46 -7.44
CA PHE A 177 6.13 6.05 -7.68
C PHE A 177 6.10 7.29 -8.59
N PHE A 178 5.21 7.33 -9.58
CA PHE A 178 5.17 8.32 -10.65
C PHE A 178 3.82 9.02 -10.79
N GLY A 179 2.80 8.62 -10.04
CA GLY A 179 1.43 9.07 -10.24
C GLY A 179 1.15 10.52 -9.83
N LEU A 180 2.09 11.23 -9.18
CA LEU A 180 1.97 12.60 -8.68
C LEU A 180 3.33 13.28 -8.52
#